data_AF-A0A1J6IST8-F1
#
_entry.id   AF-A0A1J6IST8-F1
#
_cell.length_a   1.000
_cell.length_b   1.000
_cell.length_c   1.000
_cell.angle_alpha   90.00
_cell.angle_beta   90.00
_cell.angle_gamma   90.00
#
_symmetry.space_group_name_H-M   'P 1'
#
loop_
_entity.id
_entity.type
_entity.pdbx_description
1 polymer ?
#
loop_
_entity_poly.entity_id
_entity_poly.type
_entity_poly.pdbx_seq_one_letter_code
_entity_poly.pdbx_strand_id
1 'polypeptide(L)'
;MQRLFRAWKARLSILYSKYSTNEERLSHRPEDVELEDWKYLIKYFGSPKFKRNPITGELDTPDKVWEIQHTCKDDRGELVWLDSQSQQIHAQLQEVVAQQRSEEIEQPMTRDEILSSVVGERTGYVRGKGYGKKPPKKSNIQQANIEASVSSAIDILRQEMQVEMNRKLQEEREQMAAELRRNMEIELERKLAEERQHANADTDKRISLEVEKKMQEQFASFLT
;
A
#
# COMPACT_ATOMS: atom_id res chain seq x y z
N MET A 1 4.69 -32.67 13.28
CA MET A 1 3.36 -33.28 13.16
C MET A 1 2.20 -32.44 13.71
N GLN A 2 2.28 -31.89 14.93
CA GLN A 2 1.13 -31.16 15.52
C GLN A 2 0.64 -29.94 14.72
N ARG A 3 1.53 -29.19 14.04
CA ARG A 3 1.14 -28.03 13.22
C ARG A 3 0.25 -28.39 12.03
N LEU A 4 0.55 -29.50 11.36
CA LEU A 4 -0.26 -30.00 10.23
C LEU A 4 -1.65 -30.43 10.70
N PHE A 5 -1.73 -31.11 11.85
CA PHE A 5 -3.01 -31.50 12.43
C PHE A 5 -3.86 -30.31 12.88
N ARG A 6 -3.24 -29.27 13.46
CA ARG A 6 -3.94 -28.02 13.80
C ARG A 6 -4.48 -27.30 12.56
N ALA A 7 -3.68 -27.20 11.50
CA ALA A 7 -4.10 -26.59 10.24
C ALA A 7 -5.23 -27.37 9.55
N TRP A 8 -5.12 -28.70 9.54
CA TRP A 8 -6.15 -29.58 9.00
C TRP A 8 -7.47 -29.47 9.79
N LYS A 9 -7.44 -29.52 11.13
CA LYS A 9 -8.64 -29.31 11.96
C LYS A 9 -9.24 -27.92 11.79
N ALA A 10 -8.42 -26.87 11.66
CA ALA A 10 -8.90 -25.52 11.40
C ALA A 10 -9.64 -25.42 10.06
N ARG A 11 -9.09 -26.01 8.99
CA ARG A 11 -9.76 -26.09 7.68
C ARG A 11 -11.14 -26.77 7.78
N LEU A 12 -11.22 -27.89 8.50
CA LEU A 12 -12.48 -28.62 8.68
C LEU A 12 -13.51 -27.85 9.52
N SER A 13 -13.07 -27.16 10.57
CA SER A 13 -13.94 -26.29 11.36
C SER A 13 -14.47 -25.10 10.53
N ILE A 14 -13.63 -24.53 9.66
CA ILE A 14 -14.04 -23.50 8.71
C ILE A 14 -15.12 -24.05 7.76
N LEU A 15 -14.92 -25.24 7.20
CA LEU A 15 -15.91 -25.89 6.33
C LEU A 15 -17.23 -26.16 7.05
N TYR A 16 -17.18 -26.65 8.30
CA TYR A 16 -18.36 -26.82 9.15
C TYR A 16 -19.14 -25.50 9.35
N SER A 17 -18.44 -24.39 9.56
CA SER A 17 -19.04 -23.06 9.79
C SER A 17 -19.66 -22.42 8.55
N LYS A 18 -19.37 -22.93 7.34
CA LYS A 18 -19.93 -22.38 6.09
C LYS A 18 -21.42 -22.66 5.92
N TYR A 19 -21.91 -23.74 6.53
CA TYR A 19 -23.28 -24.24 6.35
C TYR A 19 -24.01 -24.24 7.69
N SER A 20 -25.31 -24.01 7.68
CA SER A 20 -26.12 -23.84 8.89
C SER A 20 -26.85 -25.13 9.29
N THR A 21 -27.26 -25.94 8.31
CA THR A 21 -27.96 -27.21 8.54
C THR A 21 -26.99 -28.39 8.51
N ASN A 22 -27.31 -29.46 9.25
CA ASN A 22 -26.47 -30.67 9.24
C ASN A 22 -26.51 -31.40 7.90
N GLU A 23 -27.62 -31.30 7.17
CA GLU A 23 -27.81 -31.92 5.84
C GLU A 23 -26.90 -31.28 4.79
N GLU A 24 -26.84 -29.94 4.75
CA GLU A 24 -25.89 -29.21 3.88
C GLU A 24 -24.43 -29.48 4.25
N ARG A 25 -24.13 -29.64 5.54
CA ARG A 25 -22.77 -29.99 5.97
C ARG A 25 -22.36 -31.37 5.47
N LEU A 26 -23.28 -32.33 5.45
CA LEU A 26 -23.00 -33.70 5.00
C LEU A 26 -22.78 -33.77 3.48
N SER A 27 -23.48 -32.96 2.69
CA SER A 27 -23.29 -32.91 1.23
C SER A 27 -21.95 -32.27 0.83
N HIS A 28 -21.44 -31.33 1.63
CA HIS A 28 -20.16 -30.65 1.41
C HIS A 28 -18.99 -31.32 2.14
N ARG A 29 -18.93 -32.65 2.07
CA ARG A 29 -17.84 -33.46 2.62
C ARG A 29 -16.52 -33.23 1.85
N PRO A 30 -15.38 -33.03 2.54
CA PRO A 30 -14.06 -33.01 1.91
C PRO A 30 -13.64 -34.41 1.41
N GLU A 31 -13.03 -34.49 0.23
CA GLU A 31 -12.57 -35.76 -0.36
C GLU A 31 -11.57 -36.51 0.52
N ASP A 32 -10.80 -35.79 1.33
CA ASP A 32 -9.77 -36.33 2.21
C ASP A 32 -10.31 -36.86 3.56
N VAL A 33 -11.64 -36.91 3.75
CA VAL A 33 -12.27 -37.34 5.00
C VAL A 33 -13.36 -38.39 4.73
N GLU A 34 -13.32 -39.49 5.49
CA GLU A 34 -14.33 -40.55 5.41
C GLU A 34 -15.72 -40.06 5.86
N LEU A 35 -16.79 -40.70 5.37
CA LEU A 35 -18.18 -40.28 5.66
C LEU A 35 -18.50 -40.38 7.16
N GLU A 36 -18.05 -41.46 7.78
CA GLU A 36 -18.25 -41.76 9.19
C GLU A 36 -17.52 -40.75 10.07
N ASP A 37 -16.27 -40.43 9.72
CA ASP A 37 -15.47 -39.41 10.39
C ASP A 37 -16.07 -38.01 10.22
N TRP A 38 -16.58 -37.68 9.03
CA TRP A 38 -17.23 -36.39 8.81
C TRP A 38 -18.52 -36.23 9.60
N LYS A 39 -19.34 -37.29 9.69
CA LYS A 39 -20.52 -37.33 10.58
C LYS A 39 -20.11 -37.12 12.04
N TYR A 40 -19.06 -37.80 12.49
CA TYR A 40 -18.52 -37.62 13.83
C TYR A 40 -18.03 -36.18 14.06
N LEU A 41 -17.32 -35.59 13.11
CA LEU A 41 -16.81 -34.23 13.19
C LEU A 41 -17.94 -33.18 13.23
N ILE A 42 -18.99 -33.33 12.42
CA ILE A 42 -20.18 -32.47 12.48
C ILE A 42 -20.83 -32.53 13.87
N LYS A 43 -20.97 -33.75 14.43
CA LYS A 43 -21.47 -33.95 15.80
C LYS A 43 -20.53 -33.35 16.85
N TYR A 44 -19.23 -33.51 16.68
CA TYR A 44 -18.19 -33.01 17.59
C TYR A 44 -18.15 -31.48 17.61
N PHE A 45 -18.07 -30.84 16.44
CA PHE A 45 -18.09 -29.37 16.29
C PHE A 45 -19.42 -28.75 16.74
N GLY A 46 -20.52 -29.47 16.56
CA GLY A 46 -21.82 -29.08 17.09
C GLY A 46 -21.96 -29.28 18.61
N SER A 47 -21.11 -30.12 19.22
CA SER A 47 -21.26 -30.46 20.63
C SER A 47 -20.95 -29.26 21.53
N PRO A 48 -21.63 -29.15 22.69
CA PRO A 48 -21.32 -28.12 23.68
C PRO A 48 -19.85 -28.19 24.11
N LYS A 49 -19.26 -29.39 24.19
CA LYS A 49 -17.84 -29.58 24.56
C LYS A 49 -16.86 -28.88 23.62
N PHE A 50 -17.21 -28.70 22.35
CA PHE A 50 -16.37 -27.99 21.39
C PHE A 50 -16.61 -26.47 21.41
N LYS A 51 -17.85 -26.05 21.71
CA LYS A 51 -18.22 -24.63 21.78
C LYS A 51 -17.87 -23.97 23.11
N ARG A 52 -17.67 -24.77 24.16
CA ARG A 52 -17.27 -24.34 25.50
C ARG A 52 -15.76 -24.18 25.57
N ASN A 53 -15.32 -23.26 26.40
CA ASN A 53 -13.90 -23.05 26.63
C ASN A 53 -13.29 -24.29 27.30
N PRO A 54 -12.16 -24.82 26.79
CA PRO A 54 -11.56 -26.04 27.32
C PRO A 54 -11.07 -25.93 28.77
N ILE A 55 -10.90 -24.70 29.29
CA ILE A 55 -10.42 -24.45 30.65
C ILE A 55 -11.59 -24.28 31.64
N THR A 56 -12.65 -23.56 31.26
CA THR A 56 -13.77 -23.25 32.17
C THR A 56 -14.98 -24.16 31.98
N GLY A 57 -15.11 -24.86 30.85
CA GLY A 57 -16.24 -25.76 30.58
C GLY A 57 -17.59 -25.05 30.35
N GLU A 58 -17.59 -23.72 30.32
CA GLU A 58 -18.75 -22.86 30.06
C GLU A 58 -18.63 -22.16 28.70
N LEU A 59 -19.74 -21.60 28.22
CA LEU A 59 -19.74 -20.78 27.01
C LEU A 59 -19.10 -19.44 27.38
N ASP A 60 -18.01 -19.06 26.69
CA ASP A 60 -17.36 -17.78 26.96
C ASP A 60 -18.34 -16.62 26.76
N THR A 61 -18.29 -15.68 27.70
CA THR A 61 -19.10 -14.47 27.66
C THR A 61 -18.70 -13.59 26.46
N PRO A 62 -19.62 -12.75 25.95
CA PRO A 62 -19.36 -11.92 24.77
C PRO A 62 -18.11 -11.05 24.91
N ASP A 63 -17.87 -10.48 26.09
CA ASP A 63 -16.68 -9.70 26.47
C ASP A 63 -15.40 -10.54 26.35
N LYS A 64 -15.40 -11.76 26.90
CA LYS A 64 -14.20 -12.61 26.88
C LYS A 64 -13.84 -13.07 25.47
N VAL A 65 -14.83 -13.35 24.63
CA VAL A 65 -14.54 -13.69 23.23
C VAL A 65 -14.04 -12.48 22.45
N TRP A 66 -14.59 -11.30 22.72
CA TRP A 66 -14.12 -10.06 22.12
C TRP A 66 -12.65 -9.78 22.48
N GLU A 67 -12.28 -9.92 23.76
CA GLU A 67 -10.91 -9.80 24.25
C GLU A 67 -9.97 -10.76 23.50
N ILE A 68 -10.32 -12.04 23.38
CA ILE A 68 -9.50 -13.04 22.69
C ILE A 68 -9.29 -12.68 21.20
N GLN A 69 -10.29 -12.09 20.56
CA GLN A 69 -10.22 -11.75 19.12
C GLN A 69 -9.45 -10.47 18.84
N HIS A 70 -9.42 -9.52 19.79
CA HIS A 70 -8.88 -8.17 19.59
C HIS A 70 -7.72 -7.84 20.53
N THR A 71 -7.11 -8.87 21.13
CA THR A 71 -5.84 -8.76 21.84
C THR A 71 -4.81 -9.69 21.21
N CYS A 72 -3.56 -9.24 21.20
CA CYS A 72 -2.41 -10.06 20.88
C CYS A 72 -1.49 -10.16 22.10
N LYS A 73 -0.69 -11.23 22.15
CA LYS A 73 0.39 -11.32 23.12
C LYS A 73 1.59 -10.58 22.58
N ASP A 74 2.15 -9.67 23.36
CA ASP A 74 3.42 -9.02 23.04
C ASP A 74 4.61 -9.97 23.26
N ASP A 75 5.82 -9.49 22.99
CA ASP A 75 7.05 -10.26 23.18
C ASP A 75 7.31 -10.65 24.65
N ARG A 76 6.62 -10.02 25.60
CA ARG A 76 6.67 -10.31 27.05
C ARG A 76 5.58 -11.27 27.50
N GLY A 77 4.63 -11.58 26.61
CA GLY A 77 3.47 -12.43 26.89
C GLY A 77 2.28 -11.70 27.52
N GLU A 78 2.32 -10.36 27.61
CA GLU A 78 1.22 -9.52 28.07
C GLU A 78 0.19 -9.33 26.95
N LEU A 79 -1.08 -9.22 27.32
CA LEU A 79 -2.18 -9.01 26.37
C LEU A 79 -2.29 -7.52 26.05
N VAL A 80 -2.05 -7.18 24.78
CA VAL A 80 -2.16 -5.82 24.25
C VAL A 80 -3.33 -5.76 23.29
N TRP A 81 -4.15 -4.73 23.41
CA TRP A 81 -5.26 -4.45 22.50
C TRP A 81 -4.75 -4.05 21.11
N LEU A 82 -5.40 -4.54 20.05
CA LEU A 82 -5.02 -4.20 18.68
C LEU A 82 -5.25 -2.71 18.35
N ASP A 83 -6.25 -2.10 18.96
CA ASP A 83 -6.62 -0.70 18.74
C ASP A 83 -7.41 -0.13 19.93
N SER A 84 -7.44 1.21 20.05
CA SER A 84 -8.13 1.91 21.14
C SER A 84 -9.65 1.75 21.07
N GLN A 85 -10.22 1.55 19.88
CA GLN A 85 -11.66 1.38 19.71
C GLN A 85 -12.11 0.00 20.21
N SER A 86 -11.32 -1.05 19.96
CA SER A 86 -11.54 -2.40 20.48
C SER A 86 -11.55 -2.44 22.00
N GLN A 87 -10.67 -1.67 22.65
CA GLN A 87 -10.67 -1.52 24.11
C GLN A 87 -11.95 -0.83 24.61
N GLN A 88 -12.42 0.21 23.93
CA GLN A 88 -13.67 0.90 24.26
C GLN A 88 -14.90 -0.02 24.10
N ILE A 89 -14.96 -0.76 22.98
CA ILE A 89 -16.02 -1.73 22.71
C ILE A 89 -16.02 -2.84 23.78
N HIS A 90 -14.84 -3.31 24.19
CA HIS A 90 -14.73 -4.29 25.28
C HIS A 90 -15.34 -3.76 26.59
N ALA A 91 -15.04 -2.52 26.98
CA ALA A 91 -15.61 -1.91 28.18
C ALA A 91 -17.14 -1.81 28.11
N GLN A 92 -17.69 -1.44 26.95
CA GLN A 92 -19.14 -1.39 26.71
C GLN A 92 -19.77 -2.79 26.77
N LEU A 93 -19.13 -3.80 26.19
CA LEU A 93 -19.60 -5.19 26.28
C LEU A 93 -19.62 -5.67 27.73
N GLN A 94 -18.58 -5.36 28.51
CA GLN A 94 -18.49 -5.71 29.92
C GLN A 94 -19.62 -5.05 30.74
N GLU A 95 -19.96 -3.80 30.44
CA GLU A 95 -21.06 -3.09 31.08
C GLU A 95 -22.41 -3.74 30.77
N VAL A 96 -22.72 -4.01 29.50
CA VAL A 96 -24.00 -4.64 29.12
C VAL A 96 -24.12 -6.05 29.71
N VAL A 97 -23.02 -6.82 29.73
CA VAL A 97 -23.00 -8.15 30.37
C VAL A 97 -23.21 -8.04 31.88
N ALA A 98 -22.68 -7.01 32.55
CA ALA A 98 -22.92 -6.78 33.96
C ALA A 98 -24.39 -6.40 34.24
N GLN A 99 -24.97 -5.51 33.42
CA GLN A 99 -26.38 -5.08 33.54
C GLN A 99 -27.34 -6.27 33.41
N GLN A 100 -27.12 -7.17 32.46
CA GLN A 100 -27.96 -8.36 32.27
C GLN A 100 -27.84 -9.40 33.38
N ARG A 101 -26.75 -9.37 34.16
CA ARG A 101 -26.58 -10.24 35.32
C ARG A 101 -27.21 -9.65 36.58
N SER A 102 -27.32 -8.32 36.65
CA SER A 102 -27.91 -7.62 37.80
C SER A 102 -29.42 -7.44 37.67
N GLU A 103 -29.92 -7.24 36.46
CA GLU A 103 -31.36 -7.20 36.20
C GLU A 103 -31.82 -8.64 35.99
N GLU A 104 -32.66 -9.16 36.89
CA GLU A 104 -33.25 -10.50 36.80
C GLU A 104 -34.32 -10.50 35.68
N ILE A 105 -33.89 -10.23 34.45
CA ILE A 105 -34.75 -10.17 33.27
C ILE A 105 -35.15 -11.60 32.92
N GLU A 106 -36.45 -11.85 32.78
CA GLU A 106 -37.01 -13.17 32.46
C GLU A 106 -36.44 -13.79 31.16
N GLN A 107 -35.89 -12.95 30.26
CA GLN A 107 -35.18 -13.34 29.05
C GLN A 107 -33.92 -12.48 28.86
N PRO A 108 -32.75 -12.91 29.37
CA PRO A 108 -31.50 -12.20 29.12
C PRO A 108 -31.18 -12.22 27.63
N MET A 109 -30.66 -11.11 27.09
CA MET A 109 -30.34 -11.05 25.66
C MET A 109 -29.30 -12.13 25.31
N THR A 110 -29.42 -12.66 24.10
CA THR A 110 -28.47 -13.64 23.58
C THR A 110 -27.13 -12.94 23.31
N ARG A 111 -26.02 -13.68 23.39
CA ARG A 111 -24.67 -13.18 23.04
C ARG A 111 -24.60 -12.41 21.71
N ASP A 112 -25.25 -12.92 20.67
CA ASP A 112 -25.28 -12.28 19.35
C ASP A 112 -26.05 -10.93 19.40
N GLU A 113 -27.06 -10.80 20.26
CA GLU A 113 -27.85 -9.57 20.41
C GLU A 113 -27.07 -8.51 21.18
N ILE A 114 -26.33 -8.91 22.22
CA ILE A 114 -25.41 -8.02 22.96
C ILE A 114 -24.35 -7.45 22.03
N LEU A 115 -23.71 -8.33 21.24
CA LEU A 115 -22.70 -7.92 20.26
C LEU A 115 -23.30 -6.99 19.20
N SER A 116 -24.51 -7.29 18.72
CA SER A 116 -25.19 -6.46 17.72
C SER A 116 -25.62 -5.10 18.29
N SER A 117 -25.91 -5.02 19.59
CA SER A 117 -26.25 -3.76 20.27
C SER A 117 -25.03 -2.85 20.43
N VAL A 118 -23.90 -3.40 20.87
CA VAL A 118 -22.68 -2.61 21.14
C VAL A 118 -21.91 -2.28 19.85
N VAL A 119 -21.67 -3.28 19.01
CA VAL A 119 -20.86 -3.11 17.78
C VAL A 119 -21.72 -2.62 16.61
N GLY A 120 -23.04 -2.72 16.73
CA GLY A 120 -23.99 -2.46 15.66
C GLY A 120 -24.20 -3.66 14.76
N GLU A 121 -25.30 -3.65 14.01
CA GLU A 121 -25.55 -4.65 12.98
C GLU A 121 -24.67 -4.41 11.76
N ARG A 122 -23.94 -5.44 11.35
CA ARG A 122 -23.09 -5.38 10.16
C ARG A 122 -23.95 -5.13 8.91
N THR A 123 -23.72 -4.00 8.24
CA THR A 123 -24.41 -3.67 6.99
C THR A 123 -23.91 -4.53 5.84
N GLY A 124 -24.79 -4.92 4.91
CA GLY A 124 -24.42 -5.72 3.73
C GLY A 124 -24.41 -7.23 4.00
N TYR A 125 -23.75 -8.01 3.15
CA TYR A 125 -23.79 -9.47 3.24
C TYR A 125 -22.86 -10.02 4.33
N VAL A 126 -23.44 -10.71 5.31
CA VAL A 126 -22.72 -11.47 6.33
C VAL A 126 -22.73 -12.94 5.92
N ARG A 127 -21.53 -13.46 5.65
CA ARG A 127 -21.35 -14.86 5.26
C ARG A 127 -21.97 -15.80 6.30
N GLY A 128 -22.95 -16.61 5.88
CA GLY A 128 -23.67 -17.56 6.73
C GLY A 128 -24.87 -16.99 7.51
N LYS A 129 -25.08 -15.65 7.49
CA LYS A 129 -26.23 -14.97 8.12
C LYS A 129 -27.10 -14.19 7.13
N GLY A 130 -26.69 -14.10 5.85
CA GLY A 130 -27.44 -13.42 4.80
C GLY A 130 -27.15 -11.92 4.72
N TYR A 131 -28.02 -11.16 4.05
CA TYR A 131 -27.91 -9.70 3.96
C TYR A 131 -28.43 -9.04 5.24
N GLY A 132 -27.56 -8.31 5.95
CA GLY A 132 -27.92 -7.44 7.08
C GLY A 132 -28.62 -6.16 6.62
N LYS A 133 -28.91 -5.25 7.58
CA LYS A 133 -29.58 -3.98 7.30
C LYS A 133 -28.89 -3.21 6.17
N LYS A 134 -29.68 -2.77 5.19
CA LYS A 134 -29.18 -1.93 4.10
C LYS A 134 -28.69 -0.61 4.72
N PRO A 135 -27.47 -0.16 4.41
CA PRO A 135 -26.98 1.10 4.95
C PRO A 135 -27.91 2.25 4.53
N PRO A 136 -28.11 3.27 5.38
CA PRO A 136 -28.89 4.44 5.02
C PRO A 136 -28.26 5.07 3.77
N LYS A 137 -29.09 5.50 2.81
CA LYS A 137 -28.61 6.23 1.63
C LYS A 137 -27.86 7.46 2.13
N LYS A 138 -26.57 7.58 1.82
CA LYS A 138 -25.75 8.74 2.21
C LYS A 138 -26.44 10.00 1.72
N SER A 139 -26.54 11.02 2.59
CA SER A 139 -27.13 12.31 2.17
C SER A 139 -26.31 12.86 1.00
N ASN A 140 -27.01 13.29 -0.06
CA ASN A 140 -26.43 13.74 -1.33
C ASN A 140 -25.31 14.81 -1.14
N ILE A 141 -25.40 15.58 -0.06
CA ILE A 141 -24.47 16.65 0.32
C ILE A 141 -23.09 16.12 0.74
N GLN A 142 -23.01 15.02 1.50
CA GLN A 142 -21.73 14.46 1.92
C GLN A 142 -20.99 13.79 0.76
N GLN A 143 -21.74 13.19 -0.18
CA GLN A 143 -21.17 12.58 -1.37
C GLN A 143 -20.61 13.63 -2.33
N ALA A 144 -21.34 14.72 -2.58
CA ALA A 144 -20.88 15.83 -3.39
C ALA A 144 -19.61 16.50 -2.82
N ASN A 145 -19.49 16.63 -1.49
CA ASN A 145 -18.29 17.19 -0.87
C ASN A 145 -17.05 16.28 -1.03
N ILE A 146 -17.23 14.97 -0.89
CA ILE A 146 -16.12 14.01 -1.11
C ILE A 146 -15.72 14.01 -2.58
N GLU A 147 -16.68 14.00 -3.50
CA GLU A 147 -16.43 14.03 -4.95
C GLU A 147 -15.75 15.34 -5.40
N ALA A 148 -16.18 16.49 -4.87
CA ALA A 148 -15.55 17.79 -5.13
C ALA A 148 -14.11 17.84 -4.60
N SER A 149 -13.85 17.29 -3.41
CA SER A 149 -12.51 17.23 -2.84
C SER A 149 -11.58 16.33 -3.67
N VAL A 150 -12.08 15.20 -4.17
CA VAL A 150 -11.31 14.29 -5.04
C VAL A 150 -11.07 14.91 -6.42
N SER A 151 -12.07 15.57 -7.00
CA SER A 151 -11.91 16.29 -8.28
C SER A 151 -10.87 17.40 -8.17
N SER A 152 -10.90 18.18 -7.09
CA SER A 152 -9.90 19.22 -6.83
C SER A 152 -8.49 18.67 -6.71
N ALA A 153 -8.29 17.52 -6.05
CA ALA A 153 -6.96 16.91 -5.94
C ALA A 153 -6.42 16.43 -7.30
N ILE A 154 -7.30 15.91 -8.16
CA ILE A 154 -6.94 15.48 -9.52
C ILE A 154 -6.59 16.68 -10.40
N ASP A 155 -7.31 17.80 -10.28
CA ASP A 155 -7.04 19.01 -11.04
C ASP A 155 -5.70 19.66 -10.65
N ILE A 156 -5.33 19.62 -9.36
CA ILE A 156 -4.01 20.08 -8.88
C ILE A 156 -2.90 19.25 -9.53
N LEU A 157 -3.00 17.92 -9.49
CA LEU A 157 -2.01 17.03 -10.12
C LEU A 157 -1.90 17.27 -11.64
N ARG A 158 -3.03 17.53 -12.31
CA ARG A 158 -3.07 17.85 -13.74
C ARG A 158 -2.34 19.17 -14.04
N GLN A 159 -2.55 20.19 -13.21
CA GLN A 159 -1.88 21.48 -13.34
C GLN A 159 -0.37 21.36 -13.10
N GLU A 160 0.06 20.65 -12.06
CA GLU A 160 1.48 20.41 -11.77
C GLU A 160 2.18 19.71 -12.94
N MET A 161 1.57 18.65 -13.48
CA MET A 161 2.11 17.93 -14.64
C MET A 161 2.19 18.83 -15.88
N GLN A 162 1.21 19.71 -16.09
CA GLN A 162 1.21 20.65 -17.22
C GLN A 162 2.32 21.70 -17.08
N VAL A 163 2.54 22.22 -15.88
CA VAL A 163 3.61 23.18 -15.58
C VAL A 163 4.98 22.53 -15.76
N GLU A 164 5.16 21.31 -15.25
CA GLU A 164 6.41 20.56 -15.38
C GLU A 164 6.75 20.26 -16.85
N MET A 165 5.75 19.89 -17.66
CA MET A 165 5.93 19.68 -19.10
C MET A 165 6.35 20.97 -19.82
N ASN A 166 5.72 22.10 -19.49
CA ASN A 166 6.06 23.40 -20.06
C ASN A 166 7.47 23.85 -19.65
N ARG A 167 7.87 23.61 -18.40
CA ARG A 167 9.22 23.89 -17.89
C ARG A 167 10.27 23.11 -18.67
N LYS A 168 10.08 21.80 -18.84
CA LYS A 168 10.99 20.96 -19.63
C LYS A 168 11.12 21.42 -21.08
N LEU A 169 10.01 21.76 -21.72
CA LEU A 169 10.05 22.25 -23.10
C LEU A 169 10.84 23.57 -23.23
N GLN A 170 10.73 24.44 -22.23
CA GLN A 170 11.48 25.69 -22.19
C GLN A 170 12.98 25.45 -21.98
N GLU A 171 13.35 24.53 -21.09
CA GLU A 171 14.73 24.15 -20.83
C GLU A 171 15.41 23.58 -22.08
N GLU A 172 14.74 22.70 -22.83
CA GLU A 172 15.26 22.15 -24.10
C GLU A 172 15.50 23.26 -25.15
N ARG A 173 14.61 24.26 -25.24
CA ARG A 173 14.80 25.40 -26.14
C ARG A 173 16.01 26.24 -25.76
N GLU A 174 16.21 26.47 -24.47
CA GLU A 174 17.34 27.24 -23.95
C GLU A 174 18.66 26.48 -24.11
N GLN A 175 18.64 25.15 -23.95
CA GLN A 175 19.79 24.29 -24.22
C GLN A 175 20.22 24.37 -25.68
N MET A 176 19.28 24.20 -26.63
CA MET A 176 19.59 24.33 -28.06
C MET A 176 20.12 25.73 -28.42
N ALA A 177 19.56 26.79 -27.82
CA ALA A 177 20.04 28.15 -28.03
C ALA A 177 21.46 28.37 -27.47
N ALA A 178 21.76 27.81 -26.30
CA ALA A 178 23.08 27.91 -25.68
C ALA A 178 24.12 27.08 -26.44
N GLU A 179 23.74 25.92 -26.96
CA GLU A 179 24.60 25.07 -27.78
C GLU A 179 24.94 25.75 -29.11
N LEU A 180 23.95 26.33 -29.79
CA LEU A 180 24.18 27.10 -31.01
C LEU A 180 25.13 28.28 -30.76
N ARG A 181 24.95 29.02 -29.66
CA ARG A 181 25.84 30.13 -29.28
C ARG A 181 27.27 29.65 -29.03
N ARG A 182 27.45 28.54 -28.30
CA ARG A 182 28.77 27.94 -28.09
C ARG A 182 29.43 27.53 -29.39
N ASN A 183 28.68 26.89 -30.29
CA ASN A 183 29.21 26.46 -31.59
C ASN A 183 29.65 27.65 -32.44
N MET A 184 28.88 28.75 -32.43
CA MET A 184 29.28 30.00 -33.08
C MET A 184 30.55 30.61 -32.46
N GLU A 185 30.68 30.60 -31.14
CA GLU A 185 31.87 31.11 -30.43
C GLU A 185 33.12 30.31 -30.78
N ILE A 186 33.03 28.98 -30.77
CA ILE A 186 34.12 28.08 -31.18
C ILE A 186 34.53 28.34 -32.64
N GLU A 187 33.56 28.55 -33.54
CA GLU A 187 33.86 28.84 -34.95
C GLU A 187 34.61 30.18 -35.10
N LEU A 188 34.22 31.20 -34.34
CA LEU A 188 34.89 32.50 -34.34
C LEU A 188 36.32 32.38 -33.79
N GLU A 189 36.52 31.66 -32.69
CA GLU A 189 37.85 31.41 -32.14
C GLU A 189 38.76 30.67 -33.14
N ARG A 190 38.20 29.67 -33.83
CA ARG A 190 38.92 28.93 -34.87
C ARG A 190 39.36 29.83 -36.02
N LYS A 191 38.46 30.68 -36.54
CA LYS A 191 38.80 31.64 -37.60
C LYS A 191 39.90 32.61 -37.16
N LEU A 192 39.83 33.08 -35.92
CA LEU A 192 40.83 33.99 -35.35
C LEU A 192 42.19 33.28 -35.18
N ALA A 193 42.21 32.01 -34.78
CA ALA A 193 43.42 31.21 -34.71
C ALA A 193 44.03 30.93 -36.09
N GLU A 194 43.20 30.62 -37.09
CA GLU A 194 43.63 30.43 -38.48
C GLU A 194 44.22 31.72 -39.06
N GLU A 195 43.63 32.89 -38.83
CA GLU A 195 44.22 34.18 -39.23
C GLU A 195 45.56 34.45 -38.54
N ARG A 196 45.68 34.18 -37.23
CA ARG A 196 46.95 34.31 -36.50
C ARG A 196 48.03 33.38 -37.07
N GLN A 197 47.69 32.14 -37.39
CA GLN A 197 48.62 31.19 -38.01
C GLN A 197 49.02 31.64 -39.41
N HIS A 198 48.09 32.15 -40.20
CA HIS A 198 48.39 32.68 -41.52
C HIS A 198 49.33 33.90 -41.45
N ALA A 199 49.05 34.85 -40.56
CA ALA A 199 49.89 36.02 -40.35
C ALA A 199 51.31 35.64 -39.90
N ASN A 200 51.43 34.70 -38.95
CA ASN A 200 52.72 34.20 -38.49
C ASN A 200 53.51 33.50 -39.62
N ALA A 201 52.85 32.66 -40.41
CA ALA A 201 53.49 31.99 -41.54
C ALA A 201 53.94 32.98 -42.63
N ASP A 202 53.21 34.08 -42.83
CA ASP A 202 53.60 35.15 -43.76
C ASP A 202 54.80 35.94 -43.23
N THR A 203 54.83 36.25 -41.92
CA THR A 203 56.01 36.87 -41.30
C THR A 203 57.23 35.96 -41.36
N ASP A 204 57.08 34.65 -41.14
CA ASP A 204 58.18 33.68 -41.20
C ASP A 204 58.73 33.53 -42.63
N LYS A 205 57.85 33.51 -43.64
CA LYS A 205 58.26 33.54 -45.06
C LYS A 205 59.04 34.81 -45.38
N ARG A 206 58.57 35.98 -44.92
CA ARG A 206 59.25 37.26 -45.14
C ARG A 206 60.62 37.31 -44.47
N ILE A 207 60.73 36.81 -43.25
CA ILE A 207 62.01 36.71 -42.53
C ILE A 207 62.96 35.76 -43.26
N SER A 208 62.47 34.61 -43.72
CA SER A 208 63.28 33.63 -44.45
C SER A 208 63.86 34.20 -45.75
N LEU A 209 63.04 34.92 -46.53
CA LEU A 209 63.48 35.60 -47.76
C LEU A 209 64.53 36.69 -47.48
N GLU A 210 64.37 37.47 -46.41
CA GLU A 210 65.33 38.50 -46.02
C GLU A 210 66.67 37.90 -45.57
N VAL A 211 66.64 36.79 -44.84
CA VAL A 211 67.84 36.04 -44.44
C VAL A 211 68.56 35.47 -45.67
N GLU A 212 67.84 34.86 -46.60
CA GLU A 212 68.41 34.31 -47.83
C GLU A 212 69.03 35.40 -48.70
N LYS A 213 68.35 36.54 -48.84
CA LYS A 213 68.86 37.71 -49.56
C LYS A 213 70.16 38.25 -48.92
N LYS A 214 70.19 38.43 -47.60
CA LYS A 214 71.40 38.87 -46.89
C LYS A 214 72.54 37.85 -46.99
N MET A 215 72.22 36.57 -46.98
CA MET A 215 73.20 35.51 -47.17
C MET A 215 73.81 35.56 -48.58
N GLN A 216 72.99 35.74 -49.63
CA GLN A 216 73.47 35.93 -50.99
C GLN A 216 74.33 37.20 -51.15
N GLU A 217 73.93 38.31 -50.52
CA GLU A 217 74.73 39.55 -50.50
C GLU A 217 76.08 39.37 -49.81
N GLN A 218 76.12 38.65 -48.68
CA GLN A 218 77.36 38.30 -47.98
C GLN A 218 78.25 37.41 -48.86
N PHE A 219 77.71 36.34 -49.46
CA PHE A 219 78.49 35.46 -50.34
C PHE A 219 79.02 36.20 -51.59
N ALA A 220 78.26 37.12 -52.17
CA ALA A 220 78.72 37.96 -53.27
C ALA A 220 79.88 38.88 -52.87
N SER A 221 79.89 39.37 -51.62
CA SER A 221 80.99 40.21 -51.10
C SER A 221 82.30 39.46 -50.85
N PHE A 222 82.27 38.14 -50.68
CA PHE A 222 83.47 37.30 -50.50
C PHE A 222 84.10 36.83 -51.82
N LEU A 223 83.41 36.96 -52.95
CA LEU A 223 83.86 36.52 -54.28
C LEU A 223 84.42 37.66 -55.15
N THR A 224 84.58 38.86 -54.59
CA THR A 224 85.20 40.04 -55.23
C THR A 224 86.50 40.38 -54.52
#